data_AF-A0A651GPR9-F1
#
_entry.id   AF-A0A651GPR9-F1
#
_cell.length_a   1.000
_cell.length_b   1.000
_cell.length_c   1.000
_cell.angle_alpha   90.00
_cell.angle_beta   90.00
_cell.angle_gamma   90.00
#
_symmetry.space_group_name_H-M   'P 1'
#
loop_
_entity.id
_entity.type
_entity.pdbx_description
1 polymer ?
#
loop_
_entity_poly.entity_id
_entity_poly.type
_entity_poly.pdbx_seq_one_letter_code
_entity_poly.pdbx_strand_id
1 'polypeptide(L)'
;MPIVTESDLREQLGTPRRGAVLRVPAGARLTPAADDLVRAWDLQLEEHGTVSRSAPDAARSPGRGPRSEGAPAPRQPGVDRARSGAAWDRPGRFPVVLDGELPTCATCGSAVRDKPSHLTQLDAQRFAPKTDPRIRLRGRLDTLHALTLVIQARARADGWDQTAGQLDSIAAYVRELLAAEYQARPPGAIALAGLDEDTIHHASHHPEEAVGLPHLVPDDAHPELLHWLNLLRCQVRETEVLVLDAYPPGSSGEVGAGLSHGVNRLSSAVYVLELQVAAAAGGGLP
;
A
#
# COMPACT_ATOMS: atom_id res chain seq x y z
N MET A 1 -28.10 33.24 -6.60
CA MET A 1 -27.20 33.13 -7.77
C MET A 1 -26.42 31.84 -7.62
N PRO A 2 -26.38 30.96 -8.63
CA PRO A 2 -25.60 29.74 -8.56
C PRO A 2 -24.09 30.06 -8.53
N ILE A 3 -23.34 29.33 -7.72
CA ILE A 3 -21.87 29.41 -7.67
C ILE A 3 -21.32 28.18 -8.40
N VAL A 4 -20.43 28.40 -9.35
CA VAL A 4 -19.75 27.32 -10.09
C VAL A 4 -18.31 27.23 -9.59
N THR A 5 -17.92 26.04 -9.15
CA THR A 5 -16.60 25.76 -8.61
C THR A 5 -15.67 25.17 -9.67
N GLU A 6 -14.36 25.18 -9.41
CA GLU A 6 -13.35 24.55 -10.26
C GLU A 6 -13.65 23.07 -10.49
N SER A 7 -14.14 22.38 -9.45
CA SER A 7 -14.52 20.97 -9.50
C SER A 7 -15.66 20.71 -10.50
N ASP A 8 -16.68 21.57 -10.51
CA ASP A 8 -17.82 21.46 -11.43
C ASP A 8 -17.38 21.58 -12.90
N LEU A 9 -16.41 22.46 -13.17
CA LEU A 9 -15.84 22.63 -14.51
C LEU A 9 -14.95 21.45 -14.90
N ARG A 10 -14.17 20.89 -13.97
CA ARG A 10 -13.31 19.72 -14.24
C ARG A 10 -14.09 18.45 -14.51
N GLU A 11 -15.21 18.25 -13.83
CA GLU A 11 -16.10 17.11 -14.08
C GLU A 11 -16.66 17.15 -15.50
N GLN A 12 -17.04 18.34 -15.99
CA GLN A 12 -17.48 18.51 -17.38
C GLN A 12 -16.34 18.40 -18.39
N LEU A 13 -15.15 18.94 -18.08
CA LEU A 13 -14.00 18.94 -18.98
C LEU A 13 -13.42 17.53 -19.19
N GLY A 14 -13.41 16.70 -18.14
CA GLY A 14 -12.78 15.38 -18.17
C GLY A 14 -11.29 15.47 -18.47
N THR A 15 -10.86 14.97 -19.64
CA THR A 15 -9.46 15.09 -20.08
C THR A 15 -9.17 16.53 -20.51
N PRO A 16 -8.10 17.18 -20.00
CA PRO A 16 -7.84 18.59 -20.28
C PRO A 16 -7.64 18.86 -21.78
N ARG A 17 -8.49 19.71 -22.35
CA ARG A 17 -8.42 20.15 -23.75
C ARG A 17 -8.57 21.67 -23.79
N ARG A 18 -7.61 22.35 -24.44
CA ARG A 18 -7.69 23.80 -24.61
C ARG A 18 -8.85 24.17 -25.55
N GLY A 19 -9.56 25.26 -25.28
CA GLY A 19 -10.68 25.70 -26.12
C GLY A 19 -11.98 24.92 -25.93
N ALA A 20 -12.07 24.04 -24.92
CA ALA A 20 -13.28 23.26 -24.69
C ALA A 20 -14.45 24.13 -24.22
N VAL A 21 -15.67 23.77 -24.65
CA VAL A 21 -16.90 24.48 -24.31
C VAL A 21 -17.57 23.80 -23.12
N LEU A 22 -17.77 24.55 -22.03
CA LEU A 22 -18.40 24.08 -20.80
C LEU A 22 -19.72 24.81 -20.53
N ARG A 23 -20.68 24.10 -19.94
CA ARG A 23 -22.02 24.64 -19.70
C ARG A 23 -22.15 25.13 -18.27
N VAL A 24 -22.48 26.41 -18.12
CA VAL A 24 -22.72 27.03 -16.81
C VAL A 24 -24.17 27.51 -16.68
N PRO A 25 -24.78 27.47 -15.49
CA PRO A 25 -26.12 28.05 -15.29
C PRO A 25 -26.10 29.55 -15.58
N ALA A 26 -27.14 30.07 -16.23
CA ALA A 26 -27.24 31.50 -16.53
C ALA A 26 -27.11 32.36 -15.26
N GLY A 27 -26.21 33.36 -15.28
CA GLY A 27 -25.96 34.25 -14.15
C GLY A 27 -25.18 33.61 -12.99
N ALA A 28 -24.44 32.53 -13.26
CA ALA A 28 -23.55 31.93 -12.27
C ALA A 28 -22.32 32.80 -11.97
N ARG A 29 -21.89 32.82 -10.70
CA ARG A 29 -20.58 33.36 -10.31
C ARG A 29 -19.56 32.25 -10.23
N LEU A 30 -18.42 32.44 -10.86
CA LEU A 30 -17.27 31.54 -10.74
C LEU A 30 -16.55 31.80 -9.40
N THR A 31 -16.05 30.75 -8.76
CA THR A 31 -15.03 30.91 -7.71
C THR A 31 -13.70 31.37 -8.33
N PRO A 32 -12.77 31.98 -7.56
CA PRO A 32 -11.46 32.40 -8.09
C PRO A 32 -10.71 31.27 -8.79
N ALA A 33 -10.71 30.07 -8.21
CA ALA A 33 -10.06 28.90 -8.81
C ALA A 33 -10.76 28.40 -10.10
N ALA A 34 -12.08 28.60 -10.22
CA ALA A 34 -12.80 28.31 -11.46
C ALA A 34 -12.44 29.32 -12.56
N ASP A 35 -12.28 30.61 -12.23
CA ASP A 35 -11.82 31.64 -13.16
C ASP A 35 -10.39 31.36 -13.65
N ASP A 36 -9.49 30.96 -12.74
CA ASP A 36 -8.12 30.58 -13.06
C ASP A 36 -8.06 29.39 -14.03
N LEU A 37 -8.92 28.37 -13.83
CA LEU A 37 -9.01 27.21 -14.70
C LEU A 37 -9.49 27.58 -16.11
N VAL A 38 -10.51 28.45 -16.21
CA VAL A 38 -11.03 28.95 -17.49
C VAL A 38 -9.95 29.67 -18.28
N ARG A 39 -9.18 30.55 -17.61
CA ARG A 39 -8.06 31.27 -18.24
C ARG A 39 -6.91 30.35 -18.64
N ALA A 40 -6.54 29.39 -17.79
CA ALA A 40 -5.40 28.50 -18.03
C ALA A 40 -5.60 27.57 -19.26
N TRP A 41 -6.85 27.22 -19.56
CA TRP A 41 -7.21 26.30 -20.63
C TRP A 41 -7.99 26.97 -21.79
N ASP A 42 -8.14 28.30 -21.77
CA ASP A 42 -8.89 29.06 -22.77
C ASP A 42 -10.30 28.48 -23.00
N LEU A 43 -11.02 28.21 -21.91
CA LEU A 43 -12.32 27.53 -21.95
C LEU A 43 -13.43 28.50 -22.37
N GLN A 44 -14.36 28.01 -23.18
CA GLN A 44 -15.54 28.77 -23.58
C GLN A 44 -16.72 28.39 -22.66
N LEU A 45 -17.40 29.37 -22.09
CA LEU A 45 -18.55 29.12 -21.21
C LEU A 45 -19.86 29.42 -21.94
N GLU A 46 -20.73 28.42 -22.03
CA GLU A 46 -22.10 28.55 -22.56
C GLU A 46 -23.11 28.57 -21.40
N GLU A 47 -23.86 29.67 -21.31
CA GLU A 47 -24.95 29.78 -20.35
C GLU A 47 -26.17 28.96 -20.78
N HIS A 48 -26.73 28.15 -19.88
CA HIS A 48 -28.00 27.45 -20.11
C HIS A 48 -29.03 27.82 -19.03
N GLY A 49 -30.28 28.03 -19.48
CA GLY A 49 -31.41 28.29 -18.59
C GLY A 49 -31.79 27.05 -17.80
N THR A 50 -32.02 27.20 -16.49
CA THR A 50 -32.44 26.13 -15.60
C THR A 50 -33.89 25.71 -15.89
N VAL A 51 -34.07 24.57 -16.57
CA VAL A 51 -35.36 23.86 -16.57
C VAL A 51 -35.31 22.78 -15.49
N SER A 52 -36.24 22.90 -14.53
CA SER A 52 -36.49 21.97 -13.44
C SER A 52 -36.60 20.52 -13.93
N ARG A 53 -35.74 19.63 -13.43
CA ARG A 53 -35.80 18.19 -13.72
C ARG A 53 -36.83 17.51 -12.83
N SER A 54 -37.98 17.18 -13.42
CA SER A 54 -38.83 16.06 -12.98
C SER A 54 -38.48 14.82 -13.81
N ALA A 55 -38.55 13.65 -13.18
CA ALA A 55 -38.20 12.34 -13.75
C ALA A 55 -39.06 11.96 -14.97
N PRO A 56 -38.59 11.02 -15.80
CA PRO A 56 -39.51 10.01 -16.31
C PRO A 56 -39.00 8.57 -16.31
N ASP A 57 -40.01 7.71 -16.26
CA ASP A 57 -40.03 6.25 -16.33
C ASP A 57 -39.87 5.70 -17.76
N ALA A 58 -39.41 4.45 -17.82
CA ALA A 58 -39.57 3.37 -18.81
C ALA A 58 -39.75 3.65 -20.33
N ALA A 59 -38.88 3.03 -21.15
CA ALA A 59 -39.24 2.47 -22.46
C ALA A 59 -38.34 1.27 -22.85
N ARG A 60 -38.94 0.34 -23.59
CA ARG A 60 -38.57 -1.07 -23.83
C ARG A 60 -37.74 -1.33 -25.11
N SER A 61 -36.87 -2.35 -25.03
CA SER A 61 -36.55 -3.44 -26.00
C SER A 61 -35.90 -3.10 -27.38
N PRO A 62 -35.30 -4.05 -28.15
CA PRO A 62 -35.35 -5.52 -28.05
C PRO A 62 -34.02 -6.33 -28.28
N GLY A 63 -34.04 -7.59 -27.83
CA GLY A 63 -33.61 -8.78 -28.60
C GLY A 63 -32.13 -9.08 -28.87
N ARG A 64 -31.57 -10.08 -28.18
CA ARG A 64 -30.55 -10.99 -28.78
C ARG A 64 -30.60 -12.37 -28.14
N GLY A 65 -30.68 -13.40 -28.98
CA GLY A 65 -30.82 -14.82 -28.62
C GLY A 65 -29.57 -15.44 -27.97
N PRO A 66 -29.67 -16.73 -27.58
CA PRO A 66 -28.73 -17.37 -26.68
C PRO A 66 -27.44 -17.77 -27.42
N ARG A 67 -26.28 -17.56 -26.76
CA ARG A 67 -25.00 -18.12 -27.21
C ARG A 67 -24.63 -19.29 -26.31
N SER A 68 -24.33 -20.38 -27.00
CA SER A 68 -23.90 -21.69 -26.54
C SER A 68 -22.62 -21.67 -25.70
N GLU A 69 -22.59 -22.56 -24.71
CA GLU A 69 -21.44 -22.95 -23.90
C GLU A 69 -20.30 -23.46 -24.80
N GLY A 70 -19.12 -22.86 -24.65
CA GLY A 70 -17.87 -23.30 -25.25
C GLY A 70 -16.87 -23.62 -24.15
N ALA A 71 -16.28 -24.82 -24.23
CA ALA A 71 -15.39 -25.47 -23.28
C ALA A 71 -14.18 -24.63 -22.79
N PRO A 72 -13.63 -24.93 -21.60
CA PRO A 72 -12.46 -24.22 -21.07
C PRO A 72 -11.16 -24.64 -21.75
N ALA A 73 -10.30 -23.65 -22.04
CA ALA A 73 -8.93 -23.82 -22.53
C ALA A 73 -8.00 -24.42 -21.43
N PRO A 74 -6.85 -25.03 -21.80
CA PRO A 74 -6.04 -25.82 -20.89
C PRO A 74 -5.27 -24.95 -19.89
N ARG A 75 -5.21 -25.40 -18.64
CA ARG A 75 -4.39 -24.82 -17.57
C ARG A 75 -2.91 -25.17 -17.80
N GLN A 76 -2.04 -24.18 -17.77
CA GLN A 76 -0.60 -24.41 -17.61
C GLN A 76 -0.30 -24.86 -16.17
N PRO A 77 0.72 -25.71 -15.93
CA PRO A 77 1.01 -26.22 -14.60
C PRO A 77 1.57 -25.10 -13.72
N GLY A 78 0.90 -24.88 -12.59
CA GLY A 78 1.35 -23.94 -11.57
C GLY A 78 2.56 -24.49 -10.83
N VAL A 79 3.58 -23.65 -10.67
CA VAL A 79 4.63 -23.84 -9.67
C VAL A 79 3.95 -23.78 -8.30
N ASP A 80 3.97 -24.88 -7.56
CA ASP A 80 3.41 -24.96 -6.21
C ASP A 80 4.19 -24.01 -5.29
N ARG A 81 3.61 -22.83 -5.06
CA ARG A 81 4.12 -21.84 -4.10
C ARG A 81 4.00 -22.45 -2.71
N ALA A 82 5.13 -22.66 -2.04
CA ALA A 82 5.18 -22.93 -0.61
C ALA A 82 4.72 -21.68 0.16
N ARG A 83 3.40 -21.51 0.30
CA ARG A 83 2.78 -20.47 1.12
C ARG A 83 2.92 -20.85 2.58
N SER A 84 3.17 -19.87 3.44
CA SER A 84 3.12 -20.13 4.87
C SER A 84 1.66 -20.41 5.23
N GLY A 85 1.39 -21.49 5.96
CA GLY A 85 0.02 -21.83 6.39
C GLY A 85 -0.59 -20.83 7.39
N ALA A 86 0.09 -19.71 7.64
CA ALA A 86 -0.29 -18.71 8.62
C ALA A 86 -1.50 -17.90 8.15
N ALA A 87 -2.39 -17.56 9.09
CA ALA A 87 -3.66 -16.90 8.80
C ALA A 87 -3.50 -15.52 8.12
N TRP A 88 -2.37 -14.85 8.33
CA TRP A 88 -2.03 -13.54 7.76
C TRP A 88 -1.56 -13.60 6.29
N ASP A 89 -1.15 -14.77 5.79
CA ASP A 89 -0.66 -14.98 4.41
C ASP A 89 -1.80 -15.16 3.37
N ARG A 90 -3.00 -14.72 3.72
CA ARG A 90 -4.16 -14.72 2.82
C ARG A 90 -4.29 -13.34 2.15
N PRO A 91 -4.59 -13.28 0.83
CA PRO A 91 -4.80 -12.01 0.15
C PRO A 91 -5.96 -11.27 0.82
N GLY A 92 -5.66 -10.10 1.39
CA GLY A 92 -6.65 -9.24 2.04
C GLY A 92 -7.69 -8.77 1.02
N ARG A 93 -8.97 -8.91 1.36
CA ARG A 93 -10.06 -8.21 0.66
C ARG A 93 -10.27 -6.88 1.36
N PHE A 94 -10.16 -5.77 0.64
CA PHE A 94 -10.49 -4.45 1.17
C PHE A 94 -12.02 -4.34 1.28
N PRO A 95 -12.63 -4.37 2.46
CA PRO A 95 -14.07 -4.28 2.59
C PRO A 95 -14.42 -2.79 2.74
N VAL A 96 -14.89 -2.16 1.66
CA VAL A 96 -15.55 -0.85 1.79
C VAL A 96 -16.99 -1.13 2.21
N VAL A 97 -17.22 -1.23 3.52
CA VAL A 97 -18.57 -1.24 4.09
C VAL A 97 -18.98 0.21 4.30
N LEU A 98 -19.98 0.68 3.55
CA LEU A 98 -20.56 2.03 3.67
C LEU A 98 -21.80 2.06 4.58
N ASP A 99 -21.97 1.04 5.43
CA ASP A 99 -23.03 1.00 6.44
C ASP A 99 -22.41 1.17 7.84
N GLY A 100 -22.81 2.20 8.58
CA GLY A 100 -22.30 2.50 9.93
C GLY A 100 -22.42 3.96 10.34
N GLU A 101 -21.93 4.29 11.54
CA GLU A 101 -21.79 5.67 11.99
C GLU A 101 -20.81 6.47 11.12
N LEU A 102 -21.06 7.78 10.96
CA LEU A 102 -20.17 8.63 10.17
C LEU A 102 -18.78 8.70 10.82
N PRO A 103 -17.71 8.50 10.05
CA PRO A 103 -16.37 8.59 10.58
C PRO A 103 -16.04 10.04 10.97
N THR A 104 -15.14 10.21 11.94
CA THR A 104 -14.80 11.52 12.53
C THR A 104 -13.39 11.96 12.17
N CYS A 105 -13.16 13.27 12.20
CA CYS A 105 -11.82 13.84 12.06
C CYS A 105 -11.03 13.67 13.37
N ALA A 106 -9.86 13.04 13.30
CA ALA A 106 -8.99 12.82 14.46
C ALA A 106 -8.45 14.13 15.07
N THR A 107 -8.46 15.23 14.32
CA THR A 107 -7.97 16.54 14.80
C THR A 107 -9.05 17.35 15.51
N CYS A 108 -10.29 17.39 14.99
CA CYS A 108 -11.36 18.26 15.52
C CYS A 108 -12.61 17.51 16.00
N GLY A 109 -12.65 16.18 15.89
CA GLY A 109 -13.78 15.33 16.31
C GLY A 109 -15.04 15.44 15.43
N SER A 110 -15.06 16.31 14.43
CA SER A 110 -16.24 16.52 13.58
C SER A 110 -16.48 15.35 12.63
N ALA A 111 -17.75 15.01 12.39
CA ALA A 111 -18.13 14.00 11.41
C ALA A 111 -17.69 14.42 9.99
N VAL A 112 -17.06 13.50 9.26
CA VAL A 112 -16.61 13.70 7.88
C VAL A 112 -17.71 13.19 6.95
N ARG A 113 -18.44 14.11 6.34
CA ARG A 113 -19.51 13.82 5.37
C ARG A 113 -18.98 13.85 3.94
N ASP A 114 -18.31 14.93 3.59
CA ASP A 114 -17.60 15.09 2.33
C ASP A 114 -16.10 15.06 2.61
N LYS A 115 -15.38 14.05 2.11
CA LYS A 115 -13.95 13.86 2.37
C LYS A 115 -13.13 14.95 1.66
N PRO A 116 -12.50 15.89 2.39
CA PRO A 116 -11.60 16.87 1.79
C PRO A 116 -10.31 16.20 1.31
N SER A 117 -9.67 16.75 0.26
CA SER A 117 -8.46 16.17 -0.35
C SER A 117 -7.25 16.09 0.57
N HIS A 118 -7.20 16.91 1.63
CA HIS A 118 -6.13 16.92 2.63
C HIS A 118 -6.29 15.85 3.73
N LEU A 119 -7.46 15.20 3.81
CA LEU A 119 -7.73 14.11 4.74
C LEU A 119 -7.57 12.74 4.08
N THR A 120 -7.17 11.77 4.88
CA THR A 120 -7.16 10.36 4.52
C THR A 120 -7.64 9.52 5.70
N GLN A 121 -8.10 8.31 5.42
CA GLN A 121 -8.70 7.45 6.43
C GLN A 121 -7.59 6.82 7.28
N LEU A 122 -7.62 7.01 8.60
CA LEU A 122 -6.75 6.33 9.56
C LEU A 122 -7.26 4.93 9.87
N ASP A 123 -8.56 4.76 10.09
CA ASP A 123 -9.16 3.45 10.35
C ASP A 123 -10.64 3.51 9.98
N ALA A 124 -11.39 2.45 10.28
CA ALA A 124 -12.81 2.39 9.97
C ALA A 124 -13.62 3.60 10.51
N GLN A 125 -13.17 4.23 11.60
CA GLN A 125 -13.92 5.27 12.31
C GLN A 125 -13.32 6.68 12.17
N ARG A 126 -12.05 6.80 11.75
CA ARG A 126 -11.32 8.08 11.82
C ARG A 126 -10.64 8.47 10.52
N PHE A 127 -10.69 9.76 10.21
CA PHE A 127 -9.87 10.44 9.19
C PHE A 127 -8.85 11.36 9.85
N ALA A 128 -7.67 11.50 9.26
CA ALA A 128 -6.67 12.47 9.69
C ALA A 128 -6.04 13.20 8.51
N PRO A 129 -5.40 14.35 8.75
CA PRO A 129 -4.57 15.01 7.76
C PRO A 129 -3.54 14.04 7.18
N LYS A 130 -3.22 14.18 5.89
CA LYS A 130 -2.17 13.37 5.24
C LYS A 130 -0.78 13.52 5.87
N THR A 131 -0.59 14.56 6.68
CA THR A 131 0.65 14.81 7.45
C THR A 131 0.72 14.04 8.76
N ASP A 132 -0.33 13.34 9.15
CA ASP A 132 -0.39 12.53 10.37
C ASP A 132 0.73 11.48 10.40
N PRO A 133 1.40 11.26 11.55
CA PRO A 133 2.49 10.29 11.68
C PRO A 133 2.13 8.88 11.21
N ARG A 134 0.92 8.39 11.47
CA ARG A 134 0.48 7.06 11.03
C ARG A 134 0.35 6.97 9.51
N ILE A 135 -0.05 8.06 8.86
CA ILE A 135 -0.13 8.13 7.39
C ILE A 135 1.26 8.17 6.76
N ARG A 136 2.22 8.86 7.38
CA ARG A 136 3.63 8.83 6.96
C ARG A 136 4.20 7.41 7.09
N LEU A 137 3.93 6.75 8.20
CA LEU A 137 4.31 5.35 8.42
C LEU A 137 3.73 4.43 7.34
N ARG A 138 2.44 4.57 6.98
CA ARG A 138 1.84 3.79 5.87
C ARG A 138 2.56 3.99 4.55
N GLY A 139 2.80 5.25 4.15
CA GLY A 139 3.52 5.52 2.92
C GLY A 139 4.92 4.90 2.91
N ARG A 140 5.56 4.82 4.08
CA ARG A 140 6.84 4.12 4.22
C ARG A 140 6.72 2.61 4.11
N LEU A 141 5.73 2.00 4.75
CA LEU A 141 5.47 0.57 4.63
C LEU A 141 5.08 0.18 3.19
N ASP A 142 4.34 1.02 2.46
CA ASP A 142 4.05 0.85 1.04
C ASP A 142 5.35 0.86 0.21
N THR A 143 6.25 1.81 0.50
CA THR A 143 7.58 1.88 -0.14
C THR A 143 8.39 0.62 0.15
N LEU A 144 8.38 0.15 1.39
CA LEU A 144 9.09 -1.05 1.83
C LEU A 144 8.56 -2.29 1.11
N HIS A 145 7.24 -2.40 0.96
CA HIS A 145 6.60 -3.49 0.21
C HIS A 145 7.02 -3.46 -1.26
N ALA A 146 6.97 -2.30 -1.90
CA ALA A 146 7.41 -2.13 -3.29
C ALA A 146 8.89 -2.48 -3.48
N LEU A 147 9.77 -1.98 -2.60
CA LEU A 147 11.20 -2.30 -2.63
C LEU A 147 11.44 -3.81 -2.49
N THR A 148 10.73 -4.46 -1.57
CA THR A 148 10.85 -5.91 -1.37
C THR A 148 10.48 -6.67 -2.65
N LEU A 149 9.41 -6.28 -3.34
CA LEU A 149 8.99 -6.92 -4.59
C LEU A 149 9.97 -6.68 -5.74
N VAL A 150 10.61 -5.51 -5.82
CA VAL A 150 11.65 -5.23 -6.82
C VAL A 150 12.88 -6.11 -6.58
N ILE A 151 13.34 -6.21 -5.34
CA ILE A 151 14.48 -7.07 -4.98
C ILE A 151 14.13 -8.55 -5.23
N GLN A 152 12.90 -8.95 -4.92
CA GLN A 152 12.41 -10.30 -5.22
C GLN A 152 12.44 -10.61 -6.71
N ALA A 153 12.02 -9.68 -7.57
CA ALA A 153 12.06 -9.85 -9.01
C ALA A 153 13.50 -9.97 -9.52
N ARG A 154 14.43 -9.17 -8.99
CA ARG A 154 15.86 -9.25 -9.28
C ARG A 154 16.44 -10.60 -8.87
N ALA A 155 16.15 -11.05 -7.65
CA ALA A 155 16.58 -12.36 -7.15
C ALA A 155 16.15 -13.50 -8.09
N ARG A 156 14.88 -13.51 -8.56
CA ARG A 156 14.41 -14.50 -9.54
C ARG A 156 15.15 -14.42 -10.87
N ALA A 157 15.36 -13.22 -11.38
CA ALA A 157 16.04 -13.01 -12.66
C ALA A 157 17.48 -13.53 -12.64
N ASP A 158 18.12 -13.43 -11.47
CA ASP A 158 19.52 -13.82 -11.27
C ASP A 158 19.67 -15.27 -10.72
N GLY A 159 18.58 -16.05 -10.65
CA GLY A 159 18.61 -17.48 -10.27
C GLY A 159 18.56 -17.76 -8.76
N TRP A 160 18.32 -16.76 -7.92
CA TRP A 160 18.20 -16.89 -6.47
C TRP A 160 16.79 -17.30 -6.04
N ASP A 161 16.31 -18.45 -6.52
CA ASP A 161 14.92 -18.89 -6.33
C ASP A 161 14.51 -19.05 -4.86
N GLN A 162 15.41 -19.59 -4.02
CA GLN A 162 15.16 -19.73 -2.58
C GLN A 162 15.00 -18.35 -1.92
N THR A 163 15.93 -17.43 -2.16
CA THR A 163 15.88 -16.06 -1.62
C THR A 163 14.66 -15.32 -2.14
N ALA A 164 14.27 -15.50 -3.40
CA ALA A 164 13.05 -14.93 -3.95
C ALA A 164 11.78 -15.47 -3.28
N GLY A 165 11.74 -16.76 -2.92
CA GLY A 165 10.67 -17.36 -2.14
C GLY A 165 10.58 -16.74 -0.75
N GLN A 166 11.72 -16.57 -0.08
CA GLN A 166 11.79 -15.93 1.24
C GLN A 166 11.38 -14.44 1.21
N LEU A 167 11.78 -13.70 0.17
CA LEU A 167 11.33 -12.32 -0.06
C LEU A 167 9.81 -12.24 -0.28
N ASP A 168 9.15 -13.32 -0.73
CA ASP A 168 7.68 -13.37 -0.79
C ASP A 168 7.07 -13.29 0.62
N SER A 169 7.62 -14.06 1.56
CA SER A 169 7.23 -14.04 2.97
C SER A 169 7.50 -12.68 3.61
N ILE A 170 8.65 -12.06 3.32
CA ILE A 170 8.96 -10.68 3.76
C ILE A 170 7.91 -9.71 3.23
N ALA A 171 7.60 -9.75 1.93
CA ALA A 171 6.61 -8.86 1.32
C ALA A 171 5.21 -9.09 1.90
N ALA A 172 4.88 -10.33 2.25
CA ALA A 172 3.64 -10.68 2.90
C ALA A 172 3.58 -10.15 4.34
N TYR A 173 4.68 -10.22 5.09
CA TYR A 173 4.75 -9.67 6.44
C TYR A 173 4.65 -8.13 6.45
N VAL A 174 5.24 -7.43 5.47
CA VAL A 174 5.04 -5.97 5.33
C VAL A 174 3.56 -5.63 5.12
N ARG A 175 2.81 -6.44 4.36
CA ARG A 175 1.35 -6.25 4.22
C ARG A 175 0.60 -6.53 5.53
N GLU A 176 1.06 -7.49 6.33
CA GLU A 176 0.50 -7.74 7.67
C GLU A 176 0.72 -6.55 8.60
N LEU A 177 1.91 -5.93 8.59
CA LEU A 177 2.17 -4.70 9.35
C LEU A 177 1.23 -3.55 8.94
N LEU A 178 1.04 -3.36 7.63
CA LEU A 178 0.07 -2.39 7.09
C LEU A 178 -1.36 -2.68 7.56
N ALA A 179 -1.78 -3.95 7.50
CA ALA A 179 -3.12 -4.36 7.89
C ALA A 179 -3.35 -4.21 9.40
N ALA A 180 -2.36 -4.60 10.21
CA ALA A 180 -2.38 -4.48 11.66
C ALA A 180 -2.49 -3.02 12.11
N GLU A 181 -1.67 -2.16 11.50
CA GLU A 181 -1.70 -0.71 11.76
C GLU A 181 -3.06 -0.12 11.37
N TYR A 182 -3.61 -0.46 10.19
CA TYR A 182 -4.93 0.03 9.75
C TYR A 182 -6.07 -0.42 10.67
N GLN A 183 -6.03 -1.68 11.10
CA GLN A 183 -7.06 -2.28 11.95
C GLN A 183 -6.88 -1.96 13.44
N ALA A 184 -5.83 -1.20 13.81
CA ALA A 184 -5.47 -0.88 15.18
C ALA A 184 -5.36 -2.12 16.08
N ARG A 185 -4.63 -3.13 15.59
CA ARG A 185 -4.32 -4.37 16.34
C ARG A 185 -2.81 -4.66 16.30
N PRO A 186 -2.27 -5.46 17.23
CA PRO A 186 -0.94 -6.00 17.09
C PRO A 186 -0.81 -6.86 15.81
N PRO A 187 0.35 -6.84 15.13
CA PRO A 187 0.64 -7.76 14.05
C PRO A 187 0.86 -9.18 14.58
N GLY A 188 0.68 -10.18 13.71
CA GLY A 188 1.11 -11.55 14.01
C GLY A 188 2.64 -11.68 14.13
N ALA A 189 3.09 -12.77 14.76
CA ALA A 189 4.50 -13.14 14.80
C ALA A 189 5.02 -13.44 13.37
N ILE A 190 6.24 -13.01 13.08
CA ILE A 190 6.86 -13.24 11.77
C ILE A 190 7.28 -14.71 11.63
N ALA A 191 7.21 -15.22 10.40
CA ALA A 191 7.81 -16.50 10.03
C ALA A 191 8.45 -16.38 8.65
N LEU A 192 9.60 -17.03 8.45
CA LEU A 192 10.38 -16.98 7.22
C LEU A 192 10.86 -18.39 6.84
N ALA A 193 10.33 -18.96 5.76
CA ALA A 193 10.74 -20.29 5.26
C ALA A 193 10.80 -21.40 6.34
N GLY A 194 9.81 -21.43 7.23
CA GLY A 194 9.75 -22.42 8.32
C GLY A 194 10.53 -22.03 9.58
N LEU A 195 11.29 -20.93 9.57
CA LEU A 195 11.86 -20.33 10.76
C LEU A 195 10.78 -19.50 11.45
N ASP A 196 10.57 -19.76 12.73
CA ASP A 196 9.76 -18.91 13.59
C ASP A 196 10.56 -17.66 14.04
N GLU A 197 9.86 -16.77 14.72
CA GLU A 197 10.41 -15.50 15.19
C GLU A 197 11.61 -15.66 16.12
N ASP A 198 11.56 -16.63 17.04
CA ASP A 198 12.65 -16.90 17.99
C ASP A 198 13.88 -17.42 17.26
N THR A 199 13.70 -18.30 16.28
CA THR A 199 14.79 -18.80 15.44
C THR A 199 15.40 -17.69 14.59
N ILE A 200 14.57 -16.80 14.02
CA ILE A 200 15.05 -15.61 13.29
C ILE A 200 15.84 -14.69 14.22
N HIS A 201 15.35 -14.46 15.44
CA HIS A 201 16.04 -13.65 16.43
C HIS A 201 17.41 -14.23 16.74
N HIS A 202 17.44 -15.51 17.08
CA HIS A 202 18.65 -16.22 17.45
C HIS A 202 19.67 -16.17 16.31
N ALA A 203 19.27 -16.53 15.08
CA ALA A 203 20.14 -16.52 13.92
C ALA A 203 20.73 -15.13 13.62
N SER A 204 19.97 -14.06 13.87
CA SER A 204 20.46 -12.69 13.69
C SER A 204 21.50 -12.25 14.74
N HIS A 205 21.47 -12.84 15.94
CA HIS A 205 22.38 -12.50 17.06
C HIS A 205 23.56 -13.47 17.18
N HIS A 206 23.40 -14.71 16.72
CA HIS A 206 24.38 -15.77 16.75
C HIS A 206 24.58 -16.36 15.34
N PRO A 207 25.05 -15.55 14.37
CA PRO A 207 25.15 -15.98 12.97
C PRO A 207 26.15 -17.13 12.76
N GLU A 208 27.19 -17.22 13.57
CA GLU A 208 28.20 -18.30 13.48
C GLU A 208 27.57 -19.67 13.77
N GLU A 209 26.67 -19.73 14.75
CA GLU A 209 25.95 -20.96 15.10
C GLU A 209 24.88 -21.31 14.07
N ALA A 210 24.24 -20.30 13.47
CA ALA A 210 23.12 -20.50 12.57
C ALA A 210 23.52 -20.81 11.12
N VAL A 211 24.56 -20.16 10.60
CA VAL A 211 24.99 -20.28 9.19
C VAL A 211 26.50 -20.47 9.01
N GLY A 212 27.27 -20.57 10.09
CA GLY A 212 28.73 -20.77 10.03
C GLY A 212 29.52 -19.52 9.62
N LEU A 213 28.91 -18.33 9.66
CA LEU A 213 29.55 -17.07 9.30
C LEU A 213 29.57 -16.11 10.50
N PRO A 214 30.63 -15.29 10.66
CA PRO A 214 30.62 -14.19 11.61
C PRO A 214 29.57 -13.14 11.21
N HIS A 215 29.41 -12.12 12.05
CA HIS A 215 28.59 -10.96 11.67
C HIS A 215 29.07 -10.35 10.36
N LEU A 216 28.11 -10.18 9.45
CA LEU A 216 28.36 -9.73 8.10
C LEU A 216 28.53 -8.20 8.08
N VAL A 217 29.61 -7.76 7.44
CA VAL A 217 29.79 -6.37 7.01
C VAL A 217 29.83 -6.39 5.48
N PRO A 218 28.79 -5.90 4.79
CA PRO A 218 28.79 -5.87 3.32
C PRO A 218 30.01 -5.11 2.77
N ASP A 219 30.71 -5.72 1.81
CA ASP A 219 31.84 -5.17 1.08
C ASP A 219 31.71 -5.43 -0.44
N ASP A 220 32.63 -4.91 -1.25
CA ASP A 220 32.58 -4.98 -2.71
C ASP A 220 32.74 -6.39 -3.30
N ALA A 221 33.15 -7.39 -2.51
CA ALA A 221 33.25 -8.77 -2.95
C ALA A 221 31.90 -9.52 -2.91
N HIS A 222 30.89 -8.95 -2.24
CA HIS A 222 29.57 -9.57 -2.11
C HIS A 222 28.72 -9.41 -3.39
N PRO A 223 27.80 -10.36 -3.66
CA PRO A 223 26.92 -10.25 -4.81
C PRO A 223 25.98 -9.04 -4.69
N GLU A 224 25.59 -8.46 -5.83
CA GLU A 224 24.70 -7.29 -5.89
C GLU A 224 23.40 -7.50 -5.08
N LEU A 225 22.85 -8.72 -5.09
CA LEU A 225 21.65 -9.05 -4.32
C LEU A 225 21.82 -8.80 -2.81
N LEU A 226 23.01 -9.08 -2.25
CA LEU A 226 23.29 -8.83 -0.83
C LEU A 226 23.26 -7.32 -0.53
N HIS A 227 23.77 -6.49 -1.44
CA HIS A 227 23.70 -5.03 -1.28
C HIS A 227 22.26 -4.52 -1.31
N TRP A 228 21.42 -5.07 -2.19
CA TRP A 228 19.99 -4.77 -2.22
C TRP A 228 19.27 -5.20 -0.93
N LEU A 229 19.61 -6.37 -0.39
CA LEU A 229 19.08 -6.84 0.90
C LEU A 229 19.53 -5.94 2.06
N ASN A 230 20.79 -5.52 2.09
CA ASN A 230 21.28 -4.57 3.10
C ASN A 230 20.57 -3.22 2.99
N LEU A 231 20.33 -2.71 1.76
CA LEU A 231 19.52 -1.51 1.56
C LEU A 231 18.10 -1.71 2.11
N LEU A 232 17.46 -2.85 1.81
CA LEU A 232 16.15 -3.18 2.36
C LEU A 232 16.17 -3.15 3.90
N ARG A 233 17.17 -3.77 4.53
CA ARG A 233 17.32 -3.77 5.99
C ARG A 233 17.48 -2.36 6.56
N CYS A 234 18.27 -1.50 5.93
CA CYS A 234 18.37 -0.07 6.29
C CYS A 234 16.99 0.61 6.20
N GLN A 235 16.24 0.35 5.13
CA GLN A 235 14.90 0.93 4.97
C GLN A 235 13.90 0.41 6.02
N VAL A 236 14.00 -0.86 6.46
CA VAL A 236 13.23 -1.41 7.59
C VAL A 236 13.55 -0.66 8.88
N ARG A 237 14.83 -0.43 9.18
CA ARG A 237 15.27 0.29 10.41
C ARG A 237 14.83 1.75 10.42
N GLU A 238 14.86 2.43 9.27
CA GLU A 238 14.26 3.76 9.14
C GLU A 238 12.73 3.73 9.36
N THR A 239 12.07 2.64 8.98
CA THR A 239 10.63 2.45 9.21
C THR A 239 10.33 2.25 10.70
N GLU A 240 11.21 1.59 11.44
CA GLU A 240 11.11 1.44 12.91
C GLU A 240 11.06 2.79 13.62
N VAL A 241 11.87 3.76 13.19
CA VAL A 241 11.80 5.13 13.73
C VAL A 241 10.43 5.76 13.49
N LEU A 242 9.86 5.59 12.29
CA LEU A 242 8.51 6.11 11.99
C LEU A 242 7.41 5.39 12.77
N VAL A 243 7.60 4.11 13.13
CA VAL A 243 6.70 3.43 14.06
C VAL A 243 6.76 4.11 15.42
N LEU A 244 7.95 4.39 15.95
CA LEU A 244 8.11 5.06 17.25
C LEU A 244 7.60 6.51 17.24
N ASP A 245 7.69 7.21 16.10
CA ASP A 245 7.10 8.55 15.94
C ASP A 245 5.57 8.50 15.91
N ALA A 246 4.99 7.52 15.20
CA ALA A 246 3.55 7.35 15.11
C ALA A 246 2.94 6.75 16.38
N TYR A 247 3.74 5.99 17.11
CA TYR A 247 3.40 5.28 18.34
C TYR A 247 4.51 5.47 19.38
N PRO A 248 4.56 6.64 20.06
CA PRO A 248 5.56 6.92 21.07
C PRO A 248 5.53 5.93 22.25
N PRO A 249 6.70 5.47 22.74
CA PRO A 249 6.78 4.59 23.91
C PRO A 249 5.96 5.11 25.10
N GLY A 250 5.32 4.22 25.85
CA GLY A 250 4.54 4.56 27.04
C GLY A 250 3.12 5.08 26.79
N SER A 251 2.80 5.50 25.55
CA SER A 251 1.45 6.00 25.18
C SER A 251 0.71 5.12 24.17
N SER A 252 1.38 4.10 23.63
CA SER A 252 0.95 3.45 22.38
C SER A 252 0.26 2.10 22.53
N GLY A 253 0.09 1.64 23.76
CA GLY A 253 -0.55 0.36 24.07
C GLY A 253 0.06 -0.82 23.32
N GLU A 254 -0.74 -1.88 23.17
CA GLU A 254 -0.31 -3.13 22.53
C GLU A 254 -0.06 -2.99 21.03
N VAL A 255 -0.77 -2.08 20.35
CA VAL A 255 -0.63 -1.86 18.90
C VAL A 255 0.75 -1.31 18.56
N GLY A 256 1.16 -0.22 19.23
CA GLY A 256 2.46 0.38 18.98
C GLY A 256 3.61 -0.54 19.38
N ALA A 257 3.50 -1.21 20.53
CA ALA A 257 4.48 -2.18 20.98
C ALA A 257 4.61 -3.34 19.98
N GLY A 258 3.49 -3.88 19.51
CA GLY A 258 3.45 -4.96 18.52
C GLY A 258 4.03 -4.55 17.16
N LEU A 259 3.71 -3.34 16.67
CA LEU A 259 4.27 -2.83 15.42
C LEU A 259 5.78 -2.60 15.53
N SER A 260 6.25 -2.00 16.64
CA SER A 260 7.68 -1.76 16.89
C SER A 260 8.45 -3.07 16.97
N HIS A 261 7.88 -4.07 17.65
CA HIS A 261 8.44 -5.40 17.70
C HIS A 261 8.48 -6.05 16.32
N GLY A 262 7.36 -6.02 15.58
CA GLY A 262 7.25 -6.62 14.25
C GLY A 262 8.27 -6.06 13.24
N VAL A 263 8.46 -4.74 13.17
CA VAL A 263 9.48 -4.13 12.27
C VAL A 263 10.90 -4.47 12.72
N ASN A 264 11.14 -4.58 14.03
CA ASN A 264 12.42 -4.98 14.57
C ASN A 264 12.76 -6.43 14.18
N ARG A 265 11.79 -7.35 14.29
CA ARG A 265 11.90 -8.75 13.83
C ARG A 265 12.03 -8.86 12.32
N LEU A 266 11.35 -8.00 11.56
CA LEU A 266 11.50 -7.90 10.11
C LEU A 266 12.94 -7.54 9.72
N SER A 267 13.57 -6.59 10.44
CA SER A 267 14.99 -6.26 10.20
C SER A 267 15.90 -7.45 10.48
N SER A 268 15.63 -8.25 11.52
CA SER A 268 16.36 -9.52 11.77
C SER A 268 16.16 -10.52 10.63
N ALA A 269 14.94 -10.66 10.12
CA ALA A 269 14.63 -11.58 9.02
C ALA A 269 15.36 -11.20 7.72
N VAL A 270 15.43 -9.91 7.38
CA VAL A 270 16.21 -9.46 6.21
C VAL A 270 17.71 -9.71 6.43
N TYR A 271 18.23 -9.50 7.64
CA TYR A 271 19.63 -9.81 7.94
C TYR A 271 19.96 -11.31 7.81
N VAL A 272 19.04 -12.20 8.21
CA VAL A 272 19.19 -13.64 7.98
C VAL A 272 19.28 -13.97 6.48
N LEU A 273 18.55 -13.25 5.63
CA LEU A 273 18.68 -13.40 4.16
C LEU A 273 20.04 -12.92 3.66
N GLU A 274 20.56 -11.80 4.17
CA GLU A 274 21.91 -11.33 3.83
C GLU A 274 22.97 -12.40 4.16
N LEU A 275 22.88 -13.00 5.35
CA LEU A 275 23.76 -14.08 5.80
C LEU A 275 23.68 -15.33 4.91
N GLN A 276 22.47 -15.74 4.51
CA GLN A 276 22.26 -16.89 3.63
C GLN A 276 22.85 -16.66 2.24
N VAL A 277 22.68 -15.44 1.68
CA VAL A 277 23.27 -15.07 0.40
C VAL A 277 24.79 -15.03 0.49
N ALA A 278 25.36 -14.49 1.58
CA ALA A 278 26.80 -14.48 1.80
C ALA A 278 27.38 -15.90 1.88
N ALA A 279 26.73 -16.80 2.62
CA ALA A 279 27.14 -18.20 2.74
C ALA A 279 27.11 -18.93 1.39
N ALA A 280 26.04 -18.73 0.61
CA ALA A 280 25.91 -19.31 -0.72
C ALA A 280 26.96 -18.78 -1.71
N ALA A 281 27.34 -17.50 -1.61
CA ALA A 281 28.39 -16.92 -2.45
C ALA A 281 29.80 -17.42 -2.06
N GLY A 282 30.08 -17.56 -0.75
CA GLY A 282 31.37 -18.05 -0.24
C GLY A 282 31.60 -19.55 -0.44
N GLY A 283 30.53 -20.35 -0.52
CA GLY A 283 30.59 -21.79 -0.80
C GLY A 283 30.79 -22.17 -2.27
N GLY A 284 30.85 -21.18 -3.18
CA GLY A 284 30.68 -21.39 -4.61
C GLY A 284 29.21 -21.66 -4.94
N LEU A 285 28.59 -20.80 -5.74
CA LEU A 285 27.24 -21.07 -6.23
C LEU A 285 27.21 -22.39 -7.03
N PRO A 286 26.11 -23.16 -6.97
CA PRO A 286 25.87 -24.24 -7.93
C PRO A 286 25.84 -23.75 -9.39
#